data_AF-H1RZ06-F1
#
_entry.id   AF-H1RZ06-F1
#
_cell.length_a   1.000
_cell.length_b   1.000
_cell.length_c   1.000
_cell.angle_alpha   90.00
_cell.angle_beta   90.00
_cell.angle_gamma   90.00
#
_symmetry.space_group_name_H-M   'P 1'
#
loop_
_entity.id
_entity.type
_entity.pdbx_description
1 polymer ?
#
loop_
_entity_poly.entity_id
_entity_poly.type
_entity_poly.pdbx_seq_one_letter_code
_entity_poly.pdbx_strand_id
1 'polypeptide(L)'
;MDAVSTVLAPVAQEIHRHWLTGDPAHAIMRLAAQLDADAIVVGAKRRGALASAILGSVATARFARSDVPVLAVNLPETQTPIRESQASP
;
A
#
# COMPACT_ATOMS: atom_id res chain seq x y z
N MET A 1 15.80 1.90 14.44
CA MET A 1 15.75 2.36 13.03
C MET A 1 14.34 2.16 12.53
N ASP A 2 13.78 3.15 11.85
CA ASP A 2 12.44 3.08 11.25
C ASP A 2 12.48 2.16 10.02
N ALA A 3 11.68 1.09 10.04
CA ALA A 3 11.67 0.05 9.01
C ALA A 3 11.39 0.62 7.60
N VAL A 4 10.57 1.68 7.51
CA VAL A 4 10.24 2.32 6.22
C VAL A 4 11.47 2.99 5.61
N SER A 5 12.25 3.70 6.44
CA SER A 5 13.50 4.33 6.01
C SER A 5 14.47 3.29 5.47
N THR A 6 14.61 2.16 6.16
CA THR A 6 15.55 1.10 5.78
C THR A 6 15.18 0.47 4.45
N VAL A 7 13.90 0.26 4.19
CA VAL A 7 13.42 -0.34 2.93
C VAL A 7 13.56 0.61 1.75
N LEU A 8 13.32 1.92 1.95
CA LEU A 8 13.35 2.91 0.88
C LEU A 8 14.74 3.52 0.63
N ALA A 9 15.64 3.50 1.62
CA ALA A 9 16.98 4.07 1.50
C ALA A 9 17.77 3.65 0.24
N PRO A 10 17.66 2.42 -0.29
CA PRO A 10 18.37 2.04 -1.51
C PRO A 10 17.81 2.65 -2.80
N VAL A 11 16.56 3.12 -2.80
CA VAL A 11 15.83 3.54 -4.00
C VAL A 11 15.35 4.99 -3.96
N ALA A 12 15.25 5.59 -2.78
CA ALA A 12 14.83 6.97 -2.59
C ALA A 12 16.05 7.87 -2.36
N GLN A 13 16.16 8.94 -3.15
CA GLN A 13 17.20 9.96 -2.95
C GLN A 13 16.91 10.87 -1.74
N GLU A 14 15.63 11.11 -1.44
CA GLU A 14 15.18 11.92 -0.30
C GLU A 14 13.87 11.37 0.28
N ILE A 15 13.70 11.46 1.60
CA ILE A 15 12.51 10.95 2.32
C ILE A 15 11.99 12.04 3.27
N HIS A 16 10.82 12.60 2.94
CA HIS A 16 10.08 13.50 3.81
C HIS A 16 8.96 12.74 4.53
N ARG A 17 8.82 12.96 5.83
CA ARG A 17 7.75 12.35 6.64
C ARG A 17 6.76 13.42 7.07
N HIS A 18 5.48 13.14 6.86
CA HIS A 18 4.40 14.04 7.22
C HIS A 18 3.43 13.35 8.17
N TRP A 19 3.13 13.99 9.29
CA TRP A 19 2.09 13.56 10.22
C TRP A 19 0.82 14.35 9.93
N LEU A 20 -0.25 13.63 9.57
CA LEU A 20 -1.52 14.22 9.15
C LEU A 20 -2.64 13.84 10.13
N THR A 21 -3.66 14.68 10.21
CA THR A 21 -4.87 14.45 11.02
C THR A 21 -6.13 14.60 10.16
N GLY A 22 -7.24 14.01 10.63
CA GLY A 22 -8.53 14.03 9.93
C GLY A 22 -8.80 12.78 9.10
N ASP A 23 -9.63 12.89 8.06
CA ASP A 23 -9.90 11.78 7.12
C ASP A 23 -8.62 11.45 6.33
N PRO A 24 -8.10 10.21 6.42
CA PRO A 24 -6.81 9.87 5.82
C PRO A 24 -6.76 10.07 4.30
N ALA A 25 -7.80 9.67 3.57
CA ALA A 25 -7.80 9.77 2.11
C ALA A 25 -7.76 11.23 1.68
N HIS A 26 -8.60 12.06 2.29
CA HIS A 26 -8.62 13.49 1.99
C HIS A 26 -7.33 14.20 2.40
N ALA A 27 -6.76 13.86 3.56
CA ALA A 27 -5.51 14.45 4.02
C ALA A 27 -4.32 14.07 3.12
N ILE A 28 -4.24 12.81 2.68
CA ILE A 28 -3.21 12.33 1.75
C ILE A 28 -3.35 13.01 0.39
N MET A 29 -4.56 13.05 -0.18
CA MET A 29 -4.80 13.70 -1.48
C MET A 29 -4.45 15.19 -1.45
N ARG A 30 -4.83 15.89 -0.37
CA ARG A 30 -4.50 17.31 -0.20
C ARG A 30 -3.00 17.53 -0.10
N LEU A 31 -2.29 16.69 0.67
CA LEU A 31 -0.83 16.79 0.76
C LEU A 31 -0.17 16.49 -0.59
N ALA A 32 -0.62 15.47 -1.31
CA ALA A 32 -0.10 15.13 -2.63
C ALA A 32 -0.23 16.29 -3.61
N ALA A 33 -1.39 16.97 -3.63
CA ALA A 33 -1.58 18.17 -4.44
C ALA A 33 -0.69 19.35 -3.99
N GLN A 34 -0.47 19.54 -2.68
CA GLN A 34 0.41 20.59 -2.17
C GLN A 34 1.89 20.36 -2.49
N LEU A 35 2.30 19.10 -2.63
CA LEU A 35 3.65 18.70 -2.98
C LEU A 35 3.87 18.55 -4.50
N ASP A 36 2.83 18.80 -5.32
CA ASP A 36 2.83 18.49 -6.75
C ASP A 36 3.32 17.06 -7.04
N ALA A 37 2.85 16.08 -6.24
CA ALA A 37 3.30 14.70 -6.34
C ALA A 37 2.85 14.05 -7.66
N ASP A 38 3.74 13.31 -8.31
CA ASP A 38 3.44 12.61 -9.57
C ASP A 38 2.48 11.43 -9.36
N ALA A 39 2.49 10.80 -8.18
CA ALA A 39 1.64 9.67 -7.85
C ALA A 39 1.48 9.47 -6.33
N ILE A 40 0.37 8.86 -5.94
CA ILE A 40 0.11 8.34 -4.60
C ILE A 40 0.21 6.82 -4.64
N VAL A 41 1.04 6.22 -3.78
CA VAL A 41 1.15 4.77 -3.63
C VAL A 41 0.56 4.34 -2.29
N VAL A 42 -0.39 3.41 -2.33
CA VAL A 42 -1.03 2.85 -1.13
C VAL A 42 -0.97 1.33 -1.10
N GLY A 43 -0.73 0.75 0.07
CA GLY A 43 -0.82 -0.69 0.28
C GLY A 43 -2.26 -1.14 0.48
N ALA A 44 -2.67 -2.20 -0.22
CA ALA A 44 -3.97 -2.86 -0.05
C ALA A 44 -3.80 -4.21 0.66
N LYS A 45 -4.52 -4.41 1.79
CA LYS A 45 -4.50 -5.68 2.54
C LYS A 45 -5.58 -6.62 2.02
N ARG A 46 -5.21 -7.84 1.60
CA ARG A 46 -6.18 -8.92 1.32
C ARG A 46 -6.68 -9.52 2.64
N ARG A 47 -7.99 -9.43 2.92
CA ARG A 47 -8.62 -10.08 4.08
C ARG A 47 -9.01 -11.52 3.71
N GLY A 48 -8.07 -12.46 3.74
CA GLY A 48 -8.34 -13.92 3.77
C GLY A 48 -9.04 -14.53 2.54
N ALA A 49 -9.04 -15.87 2.46
CA ALA A 49 -9.46 -16.69 1.31
C ALA A 49 -10.97 -16.71 0.99
N LEU A 50 -11.75 -15.72 1.43
CA LEU A 50 -13.17 -15.60 1.12
C LEU A 50 -13.59 -14.13 0.97
N ALA A 51 -13.25 -13.52 -0.17
CA ALA A 51 -13.98 -12.42 -0.81
C ALA A 51 -13.19 -11.98 -2.06
N SER A 52 -13.43 -12.67 -3.17
CA SER A 52 -13.15 -12.12 -4.50
C SER A 52 -13.83 -10.74 -4.62
N ALA A 53 -13.08 -9.76 -5.12
CA ALA A 53 -13.56 -8.46 -5.60
C ALA A 53 -14.05 -7.41 -4.58
N ILE A 54 -13.47 -7.33 -3.38
CA ILE A 54 -13.58 -6.09 -2.58
C ILE A 54 -12.20 -5.55 -2.24
N LEU A 55 -11.64 -4.82 -3.21
CA LEU A 55 -10.68 -3.74 -3.01
C LEU A 55 -11.10 -2.96 -1.74
N GLY A 56 -10.37 -3.07 -0.62
CA GLY A 56 -10.81 -2.62 0.72
C GLY A 56 -11.66 -1.32 0.71
N SER A 57 -12.97 -1.46 0.81
CA SER A 57 -13.94 -0.61 0.09
C SER A 57 -14.43 0.66 0.80
N VAL A 58 -13.54 1.48 1.34
CA VAL A 58 -13.90 2.88 1.67
C VAL A 58 -12.73 3.82 1.39
N ALA A 59 -11.52 3.46 1.81
CA ALA A 59 -10.32 4.27 1.57
C ALA A 59 -10.00 4.38 0.08
N THR A 60 -9.95 3.25 -0.64
CA THR A 60 -9.69 3.24 -2.09
C THR A 60 -10.81 3.90 -2.90
N ALA A 61 -12.07 3.77 -2.46
CA ALA A 61 -13.20 4.42 -3.14
C ALA A 61 -13.14 5.95 -3.07
N ARG A 62 -12.53 6.53 -2.02
CA ARG A 62 -12.33 7.98 -1.92
C ARG A 62 -11.21 8.48 -2.83
N PHE A 63 -10.17 7.67 -3.03
CA PHE A 63 -9.10 7.97 -3.98
C PHE A 63 -9.56 7.98 -5.44
N ALA A 64 -10.74 7.43 -5.76
CA ALA A 64 -11.31 7.48 -7.11
C ALA A 64 -11.58 8.92 -7.62
N ARG A 65 -11.60 9.91 -6.72
CA ARG A 65 -11.76 11.33 -7.05
C ARG A 65 -10.43 12.11 -6.98
N SER A 66 -9.30 11.40 -6.93
CA SER A 66 -7.99 12.04 -6.85
C SER A 66 -7.58 12.64 -8.18
N ASP A 67 -7.16 13.90 -8.14
CA ASP A 67 -6.53 14.58 -9.27
C ASP A 67 -5.08 14.08 -9.50
N VAL A 68 -4.49 13.43 -8.48
CA VAL A 68 -3.18 12.78 -8.55
C VAL A 68 -3.37 11.28 -8.81
N PRO A 69 -2.63 10.65 -9.77
CA PRO A 69 -2.69 9.22 -10.03
C PRO A 69 -2.48 8.37 -8.77
N VAL A 70 -3.28 7.31 -8.60
CA VAL A 70 -3.21 6.44 -7.42
C VAL A 70 -2.88 4.99 -7.80
N LEU A 71 -1.78 4.47 -7.27
CA LEU A 71 -1.35 3.08 -7.42
C LEU A 71 -1.64 2.29 -6.14
N ALA A 72 -2.53 1.31 -6.23
CA ALA A 72 -2.80 0.37 -5.15
C ALA A 72 -1.93 -0.88 -5.30
N VAL A 73 -1.06 -1.14 -4.33
CA VAL A 73 -0.14 -2.29 -4.33
C VAL A 73 -0.66 -3.38 -3.40
N ASN A 74 -0.86 -4.59 -3.92
CA ASN A 74 -1.17 -5.77 -3.12
C ASN A 74 0.13 -6.45 -2.69
N LEU A 75 0.22 -6.88 -1.43
CA LEU A 75 1.33 -7.73 -1.02
C LEU A 75 1.17 -9.12 -1.66
N PRO A 76 2.26 -9.70 -2.21
CA PRO A 76 2.22 -11.06 -2.75
C PRO A 76 1.81 -12.04 -1.64
N GLU A 77 1.09 -13.09 -2.03
CA GLU A 77 0.77 -14.18 -1.10
C GLU A 77 2.07 -14.72 -0.53
N THR A 78 2.20 -14.75 0.79
CA THR A 78 3.20 -15.61 1.42
C THR A 78 2.86 -17.03 0.98
N GLN A 79 3.56 -17.54 -0.03
CA GLN A 79 3.47 -18.94 -0.40
C GLN A 79 3.81 -19.75 0.86
N THR A 80 2.81 -20.44 1.42
CA THR A 80 3.05 -21.48 2.41
C THR A 80 4.10 -22.41 1.82
N PRO A 81 5.23 -22.67 2.51
CA PRO A 81 6.27 -23.53 1.96
C PRO A 81 5.64 -24.86 1.55
N ILE A 82 5.81 -25.22 0.29
CA ILE A 82 5.42 -26.51 -0.26
C ILE A 82 6.20 -27.53 0.57
N ARG A 83 5.54 -28.14 1.56
CA ARG A 83 6.18 -29.18 2.37
C ARG A 83 6.43 -30.35 1.42
N GLU A 84 7.71 -30.62 1.20
CA GLU A 84 8.23 -31.65 0.33
C GLU A 84 7.48 -32.98 0.51
N SER A 85 7.24 -33.62 -0.64
CA SER A 85 7.13 -35.06 -0.76
C SER A 85 8.20 -35.73 0.10
N GLN A 86 7.80 -36.28 1.24
CA GLN A 86 8.53 -37.33 1.92
C GLN A 86 7.72 -38.61 1.79
N ALA A 87 8.39 -39.58 1.20
CA ALA A 87 7.91 -40.86 0.78
C ALA A 87 7.71 -41.84 1.94
N SER A 88 6.90 -42.87 1.63
CA SER A 88 6.98 -44.27 2.09
C SER A 88 6.57 -44.58 3.54
N PRO A 89 6.29 -45.86 3.87
CA PRO A 89 6.67 -47.10 3.18
C PRO A 89 5.77 -47.48 2.01
#